data_AF-A0A9N8K2X2-F1
#
_entry.id   AF-A0A9N8K2X2-F1
#
_cell.length_a   1.000
_cell.length_b   1.000
_cell.length_c   1.000
_cell.angle_alpha   90.00
_cell.angle_beta   90.00
_cell.angle_gamma   90.00
#
_symmetry.space_group_name_H-M   'P 1'
#
loop_
_entity.id
_entity.type
_entity.pdbx_description
1 polymer ?
#
loop_
_entity_poly.entity_id
_entity_poly.type
_entity_poly.pdbx_seq_one_letter_code
_entity_poly.pdbx_strand_id
1 'polypeptide(L)'
;MAMMRSNSISSISSLSSRCSSAEPESTMQIFIKNIAGDSKYSGRQIISARAYPLQPFALEIPESTSIATLSSLLAIRTNLPAQDMRLVFAGKHLDLSSNTLSDYNIGRESTLHLALPLRGGAPKKIRCQFKDCKDAAQRIVGDCGFCNGHFCGKHRMLESHACTGLETCKEEEKQRNRERLEKERTVAIKGI
;
A
#
# COMPACT_ATOMS: atom_id res chain seq x y z
N MET A 1 -0.94 -73.51 -49.86
CA MET A 1 -0.35 -72.31 -50.48
C MET A 1 -0.78 -71.10 -49.67
N ALA A 2 0.03 -70.70 -48.69
CA ALA A 2 -0.29 -69.62 -47.76
C ALA A 2 0.50 -68.35 -48.14
N MET A 3 -0.20 -67.22 -48.11
CA MET A 3 0.20 -65.93 -48.66
C MET A 3 1.34 -65.27 -47.85
N MET A 4 2.27 -64.65 -48.58
CA MET A 4 3.35 -63.82 -48.03
C MET A 4 2.76 -62.52 -47.47
N ARG A 5 3.08 -62.19 -46.20
CA ARG A 5 2.80 -60.88 -45.59
C ARG A 5 4.11 -60.13 -45.45
N SER A 6 4.27 -59.08 -46.26
CA SER A 6 5.39 -58.14 -46.21
C SER A 6 5.18 -57.19 -45.03
N ASN A 7 6.00 -57.31 -43.98
CA ASN A 7 6.05 -56.31 -42.91
C ASN A 7 7.34 -55.49 -43.07
N SER A 8 7.15 -54.25 -43.50
CA SER A 8 8.14 -53.18 -43.51
C SER A 8 8.43 -52.75 -42.07
N ILE A 9 9.66 -52.93 -41.60
CA ILE A 9 10.13 -52.27 -40.37
C ILE A 9 11.43 -51.56 -40.73
N SER A 10 11.28 -50.32 -41.19
CA SER A 10 12.39 -49.40 -41.36
C SER A 10 12.96 -49.06 -39.99
N SER A 11 14.25 -49.29 -39.82
CA SER A 11 15.04 -49.09 -38.62
C SER A 11 14.78 -47.70 -38.01
N ILE A 12 14.25 -47.68 -36.79
CA ILE A 12 14.10 -46.46 -35.99
C ILE A 12 15.51 -46.11 -35.52
N SER A 13 16.17 -45.20 -36.23
CA SER A 13 17.44 -44.61 -35.82
C SER A 13 17.27 -44.09 -34.39
N SER A 14 18.04 -44.65 -33.46
CA SER A 14 18.15 -44.15 -32.09
C SER A 14 18.75 -42.76 -32.15
N LEU A 15 17.92 -41.74 -32.34
CA LEU A 15 18.26 -40.37 -31.99
C LEU A 15 18.55 -40.43 -30.51
N SER A 16 19.83 -40.46 -30.17
CA SER A 16 20.30 -40.21 -28.82
C SER A 16 19.72 -38.86 -28.44
N SER A 17 18.61 -38.88 -27.70
CA SER A 17 18.14 -37.75 -26.92
C SER A 17 19.33 -37.39 -26.06
N ARG A 18 20.11 -36.40 -26.51
CA ARG A 18 21.03 -35.68 -25.65
C ARG A 18 20.10 -34.98 -24.67
N CYS A 19 19.70 -35.74 -23.64
CA CYS A 19 19.32 -35.19 -22.37
C CYS A 19 20.49 -34.29 -22.03
N SER A 20 20.31 -32.99 -22.20
CA SER A 20 21.22 -32.02 -21.63
C SER A 20 21.14 -32.29 -20.15
N SER A 21 22.07 -33.11 -19.65
CA SER A 21 22.37 -33.20 -18.24
C SER A 21 22.56 -31.75 -17.83
N ALA A 22 21.64 -31.22 -17.03
CA ALA A 22 21.77 -29.90 -16.47
C ALA A 22 22.98 -29.99 -15.54
N GLU A 23 24.17 -29.72 -16.11
CA GLU A 23 25.35 -29.41 -15.31
C GLU A 23 24.90 -28.35 -14.29
N PRO A 24 25.12 -28.56 -12.99
CA PRO A 24 24.70 -27.58 -12.01
C PRO A 24 25.47 -26.29 -12.29
N GLU A 25 24.81 -25.32 -12.93
CA GLU A 25 25.36 -23.99 -13.08
C GLU A 25 25.79 -23.51 -11.70
N SER A 26 27.04 -23.05 -11.58
CA SER A 26 27.57 -22.60 -10.30
C SER A 26 26.70 -21.47 -9.76
N THR A 27 25.94 -21.75 -8.70
CA THR A 27 25.08 -20.76 -8.07
C THR A 27 25.93 -19.85 -7.21
N MET A 28 25.61 -18.56 -7.24
CA MET A 28 26.16 -17.56 -6.34
C MET A 28 25.13 -17.10 -5.33
N GLN A 29 25.61 -16.75 -4.14
CA GLN A 29 24.80 -16.12 -3.12
C GLN A 29 24.92 -14.61 -3.25
N ILE A 30 23.79 -13.92 -3.39
CA ILE A 30 23.70 -12.46 -3.32
C ILE A 30 22.82 -12.06 -2.14
N PHE A 31 22.96 -10.81 -1.68
CA PHE A 31 22.18 -10.27 -0.57
C PHE A 31 21.26 -9.15 -1.06
N ILE A 32 20.02 -9.17 -0.60
CA ILE A 32 19.04 -8.14 -0.97
C ILE A 32 18.61 -7.39 0.27
N LYS A 33 18.93 -6.09 0.28
CA LYS A 33 18.58 -5.17 1.37
C LYS A 33 17.44 -4.28 0.93
N ASN A 34 16.33 -4.33 1.66
CA ASN A 34 15.22 -3.41 1.45
C ASN A 34 15.59 -2.02 2.01
N ILE A 35 15.59 -1.01 1.14
CA ILE A 35 15.81 0.40 1.52
C ILE A 35 14.53 1.23 1.47
N ALA A 36 13.39 0.63 1.12
CA ALA A 36 12.10 1.26 1.33
C ALA A 36 11.94 1.48 2.83
N GLY A 37 12.11 2.74 3.22
CA GLY A 37 12.23 3.13 4.61
C GLY A 37 11.07 2.60 5.44
N ASP A 38 11.34 2.41 6.72
CA ASP A 38 10.33 2.39 7.78
C ASP A 38 9.41 3.60 7.61
N SER A 39 8.36 3.47 6.81
CA SER A 39 7.22 4.37 6.85
C SER A 39 6.44 4.07 8.13
N LYS A 40 7.11 4.21 9.27
CA LYS A 40 6.49 4.47 10.56
C LYS A 40 6.06 5.94 10.57
N TYR A 41 5.17 6.30 9.64
CA TYR A 41 4.42 7.56 9.70
C TYR A 41 2.94 7.28 9.48
N SER A 42 2.29 7.09 10.63
CA SER A 42 0.97 7.59 10.98
C SER A 42 -0.22 7.14 10.13
N GLY A 43 -1.01 6.23 10.70
CA GLY A 43 -2.45 6.24 10.54
C GLY A 43 -2.97 5.72 9.20
N ARG A 44 -3.30 4.42 9.20
CA ARG A 44 -4.39 3.83 8.41
C ARG A 44 -4.30 4.06 6.89
N GLN A 45 -3.31 3.45 6.25
CA GLN A 45 -3.42 3.06 4.84
C GLN A 45 -3.02 1.59 4.74
N ILE A 46 -4.00 0.75 4.40
CA ILE A 46 -3.82 -0.68 4.13
C ILE A 46 -3.16 -0.80 2.76
N ILE A 47 -1.84 -0.63 2.70
CA ILE A 47 -1.06 -1.48 1.82
C ILE A 47 -0.60 -2.59 2.75
N SER A 48 -0.87 -3.84 2.40
CA SER A 48 -0.41 -5.03 3.11
C SER A 48 1.12 -5.08 3.08
N ALA A 49 1.78 -4.19 3.80
CA ALA A 49 3.18 -4.27 4.16
C ALA A 49 3.25 -5.38 5.20
N ARG A 50 3.27 -6.63 4.74
CA ARG A 50 4.01 -7.65 5.49
C ARG A 50 5.41 -7.09 5.60
N ALA A 51 5.75 -6.63 6.80
CA ALA A 51 7.03 -6.03 7.12
C ALA A 51 8.10 -7.09 6.83
N TYR A 52 8.73 -7.00 5.66
CA TYR A 52 9.95 -7.75 5.42
C TYR A 52 11.02 -7.19 6.35
N PRO A 53 11.82 -8.05 6.98
CA PRO A 53 12.85 -7.60 7.90
C PRO A 53 13.76 -6.58 7.20
N LEU A 54 14.14 -5.53 7.93
CA LEU A 54 15.17 -4.56 7.50
C LEU A 54 16.54 -5.23 7.27
N GLN A 55 16.67 -6.49 7.70
CA GLN A 55 17.87 -7.29 7.52
C GLN A 55 17.96 -7.80 6.08
N PRO A 56 19.17 -7.81 5.50
CA PRO A 56 19.37 -8.37 4.18
C PRO A 56 19.04 -9.86 4.19
N PHE A 57 18.34 -10.33 3.17
CA PHE A 57 18.12 -11.77 2.96
C PHE A 57 19.00 -12.26 1.81
N ALA A 58 19.47 -13.50 1.95
CA ALA A 58 20.30 -14.14 0.94
C ALA A 58 19.43 -14.78 -0.14
N LEU A 59 19.89 -14.72 -1.40
CA LEU A 59 19.26 -15.37 -2.54
C LEU A 59 20.34 -16.11 -3.34
N GLU A 60 20.08 -17.38 -3.64
CA GLU A 60 20.95 -18.24 -4.45
C GLU A 60 20.47 -18.23 -5.90
N ILE A 61 21.31 -17.74 -6.81
CA ILE A 61 21.02 -17.61 -8.24
C ILE A 61 22.30 -17.79 -9.07
N PRO A 62 22.22 -18.30 -10.31
CA PRO A 62 23.38 -18.35 -11.19
C PRO A 62 23.74 -16.95 -11.73
N GLU A 63 25.01 -16.75 -12.08
CA GLU A 63 25.54 -15.50 -12.65
C GLU A 63 24.89 -15.13 -14.00
N SER A 64 24.44 -16.15 -14.75
CA SER A 64 23.71 -16.05 -16.02
C SER A 64 22.28 -15.46 -15.89
N THR A 65 21.77 -15.29 -14.66
CA THR A 65 20.41 -14.80 -14.40
C THR A 65 20.23 -13.38 -14.94
N SER A 66 19.12 -13.12 -15.61
CA SER A 66 18.75 -11.78 -16.08
C SER A 66 18.11 -10.93 -14.97
N ILE A 67 18.20 -9.61 -15.07
CA ILE A 67 17.57 -8.71 -14.08
C ILE A 67 16.04 -8.87 -14.06
N ALA A 68 15.42 -9.15 -15.21
CA ALA A 68 13.98 -9.39 -15.31
C ALA A 68 13.54 -10.64 -14.52
N THR A 69 14.34 -11.73 -14.59
CA THR A 69 14.05 -12.96 -13.83
C THR A 69 14.31 -12.76 -12.33
N LEU A 70 15.39 -12.08 -11.95
CA LEU A 70 15.65 -11.66 -10.57
C LEU A 70 14.46 -10.87 -9.99
N SER A 71 13.93 -9.91 -10.76
CA SER A 71 12.80 -9.06 -10.33
C SER A 71 11.53 -9.86 -10.11
N SER A 72 11.29 -10.89 -10.93
CA SER A 72 10.16 -11.81 -10.77
C SER A 72 10.30 -12.69 -9.52
N LEU A 73 11.50 -13.20 -9.26
CA LEU A 73 11.80 -13.96 -8.03
C LEU A 73 11.60 -13.11 -6.78
N LEU A 74 12.01 -11.84 -6.87
CA LEU A 74 11.81 -10.86 -5.81
C LEU A 74 10.34 -10.53 -5.59
N ALA A 75 9.55 -10.40 -6.65
CA ALA A 75 8.10 -10.18 -6.54
C ALA A 75 7.42 -11.29 -5.76
N ILE A 76 7.77 -12.55 -6.04
CA ILE A 76 7.22 -13.71 -5.34
C ILE A 76 7.66 -13.72 -3.86
N ARG A 77 8.95 -13.46 -3.59
CA ARG A 77 9.48 -13.48 -2.21
C ARG A 77 9.00 -12.31 -1.36
N THR A 78 8.89 -11.13 -1.95
CA THR A 78 8.52 -9.90 -1.25
C THR A 78 7.03 -9.57 -1.37
N ASN A 79 6.22 -10.33 -2.12
CA ASN A 79 4.81 -10.01 -2.39
C ASN A 79 4.60 -8.54 -2.84
N LEU A 80 5.59 -7.97 -3.52
CA LEU A 80 5.53 -6.62 -4.08
C LEU A 80 5.39 -6.74 -5.61
N PRO A 81 4.68 -5.80 -6.26
CA PRO A 81 4.54 -5.82 -7.70
C PRO A 81 5.87 -5.45 -8.39
N ALA A 82 6.33 -6.26 -9.35
CA ALA A 82 7.61 -6.07 -10.03
C ALA A 82 7.74 -4.72 -10.76
N GLN A 83 6.63 -4.19 -11.29
CA GLN A 83 6.58 -2.88 -11.98
C GLN A 83 6.96 -1.70 -11.08
N ASP A 84 6.76 -1.83 -9.77
CA ASP A 84 7.05 -0.79 -8.78
C ASP A 84 8.39 -1.04 -8.07
N MET A 85 9.23 -1.98 -8.53
CA MET A 85 10.52 -2.24 -7.89
C MET A 85 11.67 -1.58 -8.66
N ARG A 86 12.56 -0.93 -7.93
CA ARG A 86 13.83 -0.42 -8.46
C ARG A 86 14.97 -1.12 -7.74
N LEU A 87 15.80 -1.81 -8.51
CA LEU A 87 17.02 -2.42 -8.00
C LEU A 87 18.19 -1.45 -8.18
N VAL A 88 19.00 -1.32 -7.13
CA VAL A 88 20.15 -0.42 -7.11
C VAL A 88 21.39 -1.21 -6.69
N PHE A 89 22.46 -1.07 -7.47
CA PHE A 89 23.76 -1.65 -7.18
C PHE A 89 24.84 -0.60 -7.43
N ALA A 90 25.77 -0.43 -6.49
CA ALA A 90 26.86 0.56 -6.57
C ALA A 90 26.39 2.00 -6.93
N GLY A 91 25.20 2.39 -6.47
CA GLY A 91 24.61 3.71 -6.77
C GLY A 91 24.01 3.86 -8.17
N LYS A 92 24.02 2.81 -9.00
CA LYS A 92 23.38 2.77 -10.32
C LYS A 92 22.07 2.01 -10.25
N HIS A 93 21.05 2.55 -10.92
CA HIS A 93 19.79 1.84 -11.13
C HIS A 93 20.01 0.74 -12.17
N LEU A 94 19.61 -0.48 -11.83
CA LEU A 94 19.63 -1.58 -12.79
C LEU A 94 18.41 -1.46 -13.68
N ASP A 95 18.64 -1.40 -14.99
CA ASP A 95 17.56 -1.43 -15.96
C ASP A 95 17.04 -2.87 -16.10
N LEU A 96 15.72 -3.01 -16.15
CA LEU A 96 15.02 -4.29 -16.37
C LEU A 96 15.22 -4.86 -17.78
N SER A 97 16.06 -4.21 -18.61
CA SER A 97 16.44 -4.72 -19.92
C SER A 97 17.24 -6.01 -19.81
N SER A 98 17.43 -6.71 -20.92
CA SER A 98 17.93 -8.09 -21.06
C SER A 98 19.35 -8.37 -20.54
N ASN A 99 19.93 -7.47 -19.75
CA ASN A 99 21.26 -7.60 -19.18
C ASN A 99 21.24 -8.59 -18.00
N THR A 100 22.31 -9.35 -17.89
CA THR A 100 22.56 -10.35 -16.85
C THR A 100 23.27 -9.75 -15.64
N LEU A 101 23.35 -10.51 -14.55
CA LEU A 101 24.10 -10.08 -13.35
C LEU A 101 25.59 -9.89 -13.66
N SER A 102 26.15 -10.75 -14.50
CA SER A 102 27.54 -10.64 -14.97
C SER A 102 27.81 -9.34 -15.72
N ASP A 103 26.86 -8.84 -16.51
CA ASP A 103 26.99 -7.58 -17.27
C ASP A 103 27.13 -6.35 -16.36
N TYR A 104 26.60 -6.42 -15.13
CA TYR A 104 26.74 -5.36 -14.12
C TYR A 104 27.86 -5.63 -13.11
N ASN A 105 28.70 -6.63 -13.36
CA ASN A 105 29.76 -7.07 -12.46
C ASN A 105 29.22 -7.42 -11.05
N ILE A 106 28.00 -7.98 -10.98
CA ILE A 106 27.41 -8.45 -9.72
C ILE A 106 27.93 -9.87 -9.48
N GLY A 107 28.78 -10.04 -8.47
CA GLY A 107 29.38 -11.33 -8.11
C GLY A 107 28.84 -11.89 -6.79
N ARG A 108 29.48 -12.98 -6.34
CA ARG A 108 29.23 -13.58 -5.01
C ARG A 108 29.31 -12.53 -3.90
N GLU A 109 28.39 -12.64 -2.95
CA GLU A 109 28.26 -11.78 -1.77
C GLU A 109 27.94 -10.31 -2.07
N SER A 110 27.58 -9.98 -3.32
CA SER A 110 27.14 -8.63 -3.67
C SER A 110 25.83 -8.27 -2.99
N THR A 111 25.73 -7.02 -2.51
CA THR A 111 24.50 -6.50 -1.89
C THR A 111 23.73 -5.60 -2.86
N LEU A 112 22.51 -5.99 -3.21
CA LEU A 112 21.58 -5.18 -3.99
C LEU A 112 20.60 -4.48 -3.05
N HIS A 113 20.27 -3.23 -3.38
CA HIS A 113 19.27 -2.46 -2.67
C HIS A 113 17.95 -2.47 -3.43
N LEU A 114 16.89 -2.92 -2.76
CA LEU A 114 15.52 -2.83 -3.27
C LEU A 114 14.89 -1.52 -2.80
N ALA A 115 14.62 -0.62 -3.75
CA ALA A 115 13.88 0.61 -3.54
C ALA A 115 12.46 0.49 -4.10
N LEU A 116 11.46 0.91 -3.33
CA LEU A 116 10.12 1.16 -3.84
C LEU A 116 9.97 2.65 -4.18
N PRO A 117 9.15 3.00 -5.18
CA PRO A 117 8.76 4.38 -5.40
C PRO A 117 8.14 4.89 -4.11
N LEU A 118 8.67 6.00 -3.62
CA LEU A 118 7.99 6.77 -2.60
C LEU A 118 6.64 7.15 -3.23
N ARG A 119 5.55 6.55 -2.75
CA ARG A 119 4.21 7.11 -2.99
C ARG A 119 4.15 8.42 -2.22
N GLY A 120 4.71 9.45 -2.85
CA GLY A 120 4.74 10.83 -2.39
C GLY A 120 3.33 11.40 -2.46
N GLY A 121 2.50 11.03 -1.50
CA GLY A 121 1.28 11.72 -1.18
C GLY A 121 1.31 11.97 0.30
N ALA A 122 1.86 13.10 0.73
CA ALA A 122 1.55 13.57 2.08
C ALA A 122 0.02 13.57 2.17
N PRO A 123 -0.61 12.84 3.12
CA PRO A 123 -2.05 12.82 3.21
C PRO A 123 -2.50 14.27 3.31
N LYS A 124 -3.34 14.71 2.35
CA LYS A 124 -3.83 16.09 2.32
C LYS A 124 -4.39 16.36 3.70
N LYS A 125 -3.72 17.24 4.47
CA LYS A 125 -4.15 17.56 5.82
C LYS A 125 -5.54 18.15 5.69
N ILE A 126 -6.54 17.47 6.23
CA ILE A 126 -7.92 17.98 6.27
C ILE A 126 -7.85 19.32 7.01
N ARG A 127 -8.46 20.36 6.45
CA ARG A 127 -8.45 21.70 7.05
C ARG A 127 -9.70 21.88 7.91
N CYS A 128 -9.57 22.76 8.89
CA CYS A 128 -10.71 23.22 9.67
C CYS A 128 -11.76 23.86 8.76
N GLN A 129 -13.02 23.51 8.97
CA GLN A 129 -14.15 24.03 8.19
C GLN A 129 -14.69 25.36 8.71
N PHE A 130 -14.15 25.86 9.83
CA PHE A 130 -14.53 27.16 10.37
C PHE A 130 -14.05 28.31 9.47
N LYS A 131 -14.89 29.33 9.29
CA LYS A 131 -14.58 30.53 8.49
C LYS A 131 -13.30 31.17 9.03
N ASP A 132 -12.41 31.54 8.12
CA ASP A 132 -11.09 32.15 8.41
C ASP A 132 -10.10 31.30 9.20
N CYS A 133 -10.40 30.02 9.47
CA CYS A 133 -9.45 29.11 10.10
C CYS A 133 -8.58 28.38 9.06
N LYS A 134 -7.25 28.55 9.18
CA LYS A 134 -6.27 27.87 8.31
C LYS A 134 -5.61 26.65 8.98
N ASP A 135 -5.99 26.36 10.23
CA ASP A 135 -5.42 25.25 11.00
C ASP A 135 -5.88 23.88 10.45
N ALA A 136 -5.07 22.85 10.67
CA ALA A 136 -5.40 21.49 10.30
C ALA A 136 -6.48 20.91 11.25
N ALA A 137 -7.42 20.16 10.68
CA ALA A 137 -8.40 19.40 11.45
C ALA A 137 -7.74 18.24 12.20
N GLN A 138 -8.22 17.98 13.41
CA GLN A 138 -7.64 16.97 14.29
C GLN A 138 -8.11 15.57 13.90
N ARG A 139 -7.23 14.73 13.35
CA ARG A 139 -7.59 13.37 12.84
C ARG A 139 -8.14 12.38 13.86
N ILE A 140 -7.86 12.58 15.15
CA ILE A 140 -8.27 11.66 16.23
C ILE A 140 -9.75 11.84 16.57
N VAL A 141 -10.26 13.03 16.34
CA VAL A 141 -11.60 13.44 16.70
C VAL A 141 -12.38 13.40 15.39
N GLY A 142 -13.30 12.45 15.27
CA GLY A 142 -14.16 12.38 14.09
C GLY A 142 -14.97 13.68 13.88
N ASP A 143 -15.70 13.71 12.78
CA ASP A 143 -16.55 14.84 12.39
C ASP A 143 -17.53 15.24 13.47
N CYS A 144 -17.86 16.53 13.52
CA CYS A 144 -18.92 17.01 14.39
C CYS A 144 -20.23 16.31 14.02
N GLY A 145 -20.81 15.53 14.93
CA GLY A 145 -22.02 14.74 14.64
C GLY A 145 -23.29 15.55 14.35
N PHE A 146 -23.25 16.88 14.51
CA PHE A 146 -24.38 17.77 14.21
C PHE A 146 -24.28 18.43 12.84
N CYS A 147 -23.09 18.92 12.46
CA CYS A 147 -22.87 19.61 11.18
C CYS A 147 -22.01 18.82 10.18
N ASN A 148 -21.57 17.61 10.54
CA ASN A 148 -20.65 16.75 9.80
C ASN A 148 -19.33 17.43 9.39
N GLY A 149 -18.92 18.46 10.15
CA GLY A 149 -17.74 19.26 9.84
C GLY A 149 -16.48 18.83 10.56
N HIS A 150 -15.33 19.09 9.92
CA HIS A 150 -14.00 18.79 10.46
C HIS A 150 -13.37 20.04 11.09
N PHE A 151 -12.87 19.94 12.33
CA PHE A 151 -12.38 21.11 13.07
C PHE A 151 -10.99 20.90 13.68
N CYS A 152 -10.24 21.98 13.82
CA CYS A 152 -8.97 22.00 14.55
C CYS A 152 -9.21 21.98 16.07
N GLY A 153 -8.15 21.81 16.87
CA GLY A 153 -8.26 21.80 18.34
C GLY A 153 -8.93 23.04 18.95
N LYS A 154 -8.84 24.20 18.28
CA LYS A 154 -9.47 25.46 18.72
C LYS A 154 -10.97 25.52 18.42
N HIS A 155 -11.41 24.90 17.32
CA HIS A 155 -12.81 24.94 16.86
C HIS A 155 -13.53 23.61 17.07
N ARG A 156 -12.97 22.69 17.85
CA ARG A 156 -13.52 21.35 18.11
C ARG A 156 -14.85 21.41 18.88
N MET A 157 -15.00 22.39 19.77
CA MET A 157 -16.22 22.53 20.58
C MET A 157 -17.36 23.09 19.73
N LEU A 158 -18.60 22.66 20.03
CA LEU A 158 -19.80 23.09 19.31
C LEU A 158 -19.99 24.62 19.35
N GLU A 159 -19.67 25.23 20.48
CA GLU A 159 -19.71 26.69 20.66
C GLU A 159 -18.63 27.40 19.82
N SER A 160 -17.43 26.81 19.73
CA SER A 160 -16.28 27.44 19.08
C SER A 160 -16.37 27.49 17.55
N HIS A 161 -17.12 26.57 16.92
CA HIS A 161 -17.36 26.63 15.48
C HIS A 161 -18.75 27.15 15.10
N ALA A 162 -19.49 27.72 16.06
CA ALA A 162 -20.87 28.16 15.88
C ALA A 162 -21.71 27.07 15.18
N CYS A 163 -21.80 25.90 15.82
CA CYS A 163 -22.47 24.75 15.24
C CYS A 163 -23.94 25.07 14.93
N THR A 164 -24.34 24.94 13.67
CA THR A 164 -25.72 25.18 13.24
C THR A 164 -26.74 24.28 13.95
N GLY A 165 -26.34 23.07 14.32
CA GLY A 165 -27.19 22.15 15.08
C GLY A 165 -27.45 22.55 16.54
N LEU A 166 -26.64 23.45 17.12
CA LEU A 166 -26.92 24.00 18.46
C LEU A 166 -28.06 25.02 18.43
N GLU A 167 -28.14 25.83 17.36
CA GLU A 167 -29.17 26.86 17.24
C GLU A 167 -30.56 26.22 17.17
N THR A 168 -30.71 25.20 16.32
CA THR A 168 -31.96 24.46 16.17
C THR A 168 -32.39 23.77 17.47
N CYS A 169 -31.45 23.09 18.15
CA CYS A 169 -31.77 22.38 19.39
C CYS A 169 -32.20 23.34 20.53
N LYS A 170 -31.55 24.51 20.62
CA LYS A 170 -31.86 25.52 21.65
C LYS A 170 -33.20 26.23 21.38
N GLU A 171 -33.55 26.45 20.12
CA GLU A 171 -34.84 27.03 19.73
C GLU A 171 -36.00 26.07 20.00
N GLU A 172 -35.84 24.78 19.68
CA GLU A 172 -36.83 23.75 19.98
C GLU A 172 -37.13 23.64 21.48
N GLU A 173 -36.08 23.68 22.32
CA GLU A 173 -36.25 23.61 23.76
C GLU A 173 -36.95 24.86 24.32
N LYS A 174 -36.60 26.04 23.83
CA LYS A 174 -37.29 27.30 24.18
C LYS A 174 -38.75 27.28 23.78
N GLN A 175 -39.07 26.75 22.60
CA GLN A 175 -40.44 26.64 22.13
C GLN A 175 -41.26 25.70 23.01
N ARG A 176 -40.71 24.53 23.36
CA ARG A 176 -41.37 23.59 24.27
C ARG A 176 -41.63 24.18 25.66
N ASN A 177 -40.66 24.93 26.19
CA ASN A 177 -40.82 25.62 27.47
C ASN A 177 -41.85 26.75 27.39
N ARG A 178 -41.89 27.50 26.28
CA ARG A 178 -42.91 28.53 26.04
C ARG A 178 -44.32 27.92 26.03
N GLU A 179 -44.54 26.85 25.27
CA GLU A 179 -45.83 26.16 25.20
C GLU A 179 -46.27 25.61 26.57
N ARG A 180 -45.33 25.12 27.38
CA ARG A 180 -45.62 24.68 28.75
C ARG A 180 -46.07 25.84 29.64
N LEU A 181 -45.32 26.94 29.61
CA LEU A 181 -45.66 28.16 30.36
C LEU A 181 -47.00 28.76 29.92
N GLU A 182 -47.33 28.74 28.64
CA GLU A 182 -48.62 29.21 28.13
C GLU A 182 -49.79 28.35 28.61
N LYS A 183 -49.62 27.03 28.69
CA LYS A 183 -50.63 26.11 29.25
C LYS A 183 -50.83 26.30 30.76
N GLU A 184 -49.76 26.59 31.48
CA GLU A 184 -49.77 26.80 32.93
C GLU A 184 -50.11 28.25 33.31
N ARG A 185 -50.31 29.14 32.33
CA ARG A 185 -50.61 30.56 32.56
C ARG A 185 -52.01 30.74 33.15
N THR A 186 -52.08 31.23 34.39
CA THR A 186 -53.34 31.63 35.01
C THR A 186 -53.93 32.85 34.31
N VAL A 187 -55.17 32.75 33.84
CA VAL A 187 -55.90 33.88 33.24
C VAL A 187 -56.69 34.59 34.34
N ALA A 188 -56.44 35.88 34.54
CA ALA A 188 -57.26 36.69 35.42
C ALA A 188 -58.67 36.81 34.83
N ILE A 189 -59.67 36.28 35.53
CA ILE A 189 -61.08 36.48 35.18
C ILE A 189 -61.40 37.93 35.47
N LYS A 190 -61.59 38.73 34.41
CA LYS A 190 -61.92 40.15 34.53
C LYS A 190 -63.44 40.29 34.67
N GLY A 191 -63.91 40.55 35.88
CA GLY A 191 -65.30 40.95 36.15
C GLY A 191 -65.99 40.12 37.23
N ILE A 192 -66.08 40.70 38.43
CA ILE A 192 -67.24 40.61 39.33
C ILE A 192 -67.80 42.02 39.39
#